data_AF-A0A6M0CFD2-F1
#
_entry.id   AF-A0A6M0CFD2-F1
#
_cell.length_a   1.000
_cell.length_b   1.000
_cell.length_c   1.000
_cell.angle_alpha   90.00
_cell.angle_beta   90.00
_cell.angle_gamma   90.00
#
_symmetry.space_group_name_H-M   'P 1'
#
loop_
_entity.id
_entity.type
_entity.pdbx_description
1 polymer ?
#
loop_
_entity_poly.entity_id
_entity_poly.type
_entity_poly.pdbx_seq_one_letter_code
_entity_poly.pdbx_strand_id
1 'polypeptide(L)'
;SVIYFAIGSVFVMQLYDTPITIGNIMIVVVGSIFAGMATSGVTGILTLTMLGIVLEPLQLPLEAVLVLFVAIDPIMDPFRTLGIVHTGIAATSVIAELNVTKISKFDQ
;
A
#
# COMPACT_ATOMS: atom_id res chain seq x y z
N SER A 1 3.13 -1.14 -1.43
CA SER A 1 1.76 -0.85 -1.89
C SER A 1 0.69 -1.36 -0.94
N VAL A 2 0.72 -2.63 -0.52
CA VAL A 2 -0.26 -3.20 0.45
C VAL A 2 -0.42 -2.35 1.72
N ILE A 3 0.70 -1.92 2.32
CA ILE A 3 0.71 -1.09 3.54
C ILE A 3 -0.02 0.24 3.35
N TYR A 4 0.10 0.86 2.17
CA TYR A 4 -0.59 2.11 1.85
C TYR A 4 -2.11 1.90 1.80
N PHE A 5 -2.57 0.82 1.17
CA PHE A 5 -4.01 0.50 1.14
C PHE A 5 -4.54 0.16 2.52
N ALA A 6 -3.79 -0.61 3.32
CA ALA A 6 -4.20 -0.96 4.68
C ALA A 6 -4.34 0.28 5.58
N ILE A 7 -3.33 1.17 5.59
CA ILE A 7 -3.38 2.40 6.40
C ILE A 7 -4.46 3.35 5.87
N GLY A 8 -4.58 3.49 4.55
CA GLY A 8 -5.62 4.32 3.93
C GLY A 8 -7.04 3.86 4.29
N SER A 9 -7.33 2.57 4.17
CA SER A 9 -8.64 2.03 4.52
C SER A 9 -8.97 2.20 6.02
N VAL A 10 -8.01 2.01 6.91
CA VAL A 10 -8.21 2.24 8.35
C VAL A 10 -8.46 3.72 8.65
N PHE A 11 -7.74 4.64 7.99
CA PHE A 11 -7.96 6.07 8.14
C PHE A 11 -9.38 6.48 7.71
N VAL A 12 -9.86 5.95 6.57
CA VAL A 12 -11.22 6.20 6.09
C VAL A 12 -12.27 5.68 7.06
N MET A 13 -12.08 4.47 7.59
CA MET A 13 -12.99 3.91 8.58
C MET A 13 -13.12 4.82 9.81
N GLN A 14 -12.01 5.38 10.30
CA GLN A 14 -12.02 6.32 11.42
C GLN A 14 -12.71 7.65 11.06
N LEU A 15 -12.50 8.14 9.84
CA LEU A 15 -13.06 9.42 9.38
C LEU A 15 -14.58 9.36 9.14
N TYR A 16 -15.10 8.20 8.75
CA TYR A 16 -16.54 7.93 8.57
C TYR A 16 -17.21 7.36 9.82
N ASP A 17 -16.51 7.32 10.96
CA ASP A 17 -17.00 6.74 12.23
C ASP A 17 -17.54 5.30 12.05
N THR A 18 -16.92 4.56 11.12
CA THR A 18 -17.30 3.18 10.83
C THR A 18 -16.71 2.27 11.89
N PRO A 19 -17.51 1.40 12.54
CA PRO A 19 -17.02 0.56 13.63
C PRO A 19 -15.88 -0.34 13.15
N ILE A 20 -14.73 -0.22 13.82
CA ILE A 20 -13.56 -1.08 13.60
C ILE A 20 -13.78 -2.40 14.32
N THR A 21 -14.64 -3.23 13.74
CA THR A 21 -14.88 -4.60 14.20
C THR A 21 -13.82 -5.53 13.62
N ILE A 22 -13.53 -6.65 14.31
CA ILE A 22 -12.63 -7.71 13.83
C ILE A 22 -12.94 -8.14 12.38
N GLY A 23 -14.23 -8.19 12.01
CA GLY A 23 -14.66 -8.53 10.65
C GLY A 23 -14.19 -7.53 9.61
N ASN A 24 -14.27 -6.23 9.91
CA ASN A 24 -13.85 -5.17 8.99
C ASN A 24 -12.33 -5.13 8.86
N ILE A 25 -11.59 -5.38 9.93
CA ILE A 25 -10.13 -5.53 9.86
C ILE A 25 -9.74 -6.68 8.94
N MET A 26 -10.42 -7.84 9.04
CA MET A 26 -10.15 -8.98 8.16
C MET A 26 -10.41 -8.64 6.69
N ILE A 27 -11.52 -7.96 6.40
CA ILE A 27 -11.85 -7.47 5.05
C ILE A 27 -10.78 -6.50 4.55
N VAL A 28 -10.32 -5.56 5.39
CA VAL A 28 -9.26 -4.61 5.02
C VAL A 28 -7.95 -5.32 4.73
N VAL A 29 -7.56 -6.31 5.53
CA VAL A 29 -6.32 -7.08 5.32
C VAL A 29 -6.39 -7.88 4.02
N VAL A 30 -7.45 -8.64 3.82
CA VAL A 30 -7.62 -9.44 2.59
C VAL A 30 -7.73 -8.53 1.37
N GLY A 31 -8.56 -7.48 1.46
CA GLY A 31 -8.74 -6.50 0.39
C GLY A 31 -7.46 -5.77 0.03
N SER A 32 -6.64 -5.37 1.01
CA SER A 32 -5.37 -4.69 0.75
C SER A 32 -4.30 -5.61 0.14
N ILE A 33 -4.32 -6.91 0.42
CA ILE A 33 -3.46 -7.89 -0.27
C ILE A 33 -3.91 -8.03 -1.73
N PHE A 34 -5.20 -8.24 -1.98
CA PHE A 34 -5.74 -8.32 -3.34
C PHE A 34 -5.51 -7.03 -4.14
N ALA A 35 -5.75 -5.86 -3.54
CA ALA A 35 -5.48 -4.57 -4.15
C ALA A 35 -3.97 -4.35 -4.39
N GLY A 36 -3.12 -4.79 -3.46
CA GLY A 36 -1.66 -4.76 -3.62
C GLY A 36 -1.18 -5.64 -4.78
N MET A 37 -1.79 -6.81 -4.99
CA MET A 37 -1.53 -7.65 -6.16
C MET A 37 -2.08 -7.03 -7.44
N ALA A 38 -3.29 -6.47 -7.42
CA ALA A 38 -3.90 -5.83 -8.59
C ALA A 38 -3.14 -4.57 -9.06
N THR A 39 -2.46 -3.88 -8.13
CA THR A 39 -1.73 -2.64 -8.41
C THR A 39 -0.29 -2.85 -8.84
N SER A 40 0.22 -4.08 -8.87
CA SER A 40 1.61 -4.35 -9.27
C SER A 40 1.92 -3.95 -10.72
N GLY A 41 0.89 -3.80 -11.57
CA GLY A 41 1.02 -3.34 -12.96
C GLY A 41 0.58 -1.90 -13.20
N VAL A 42 0.18 -1.15 -12.17
CA VAL A 42 -0.52 0.15 -12.34
C VAL A 42 0.21 1.25 -11.56
N THR A 43 0.59 2.32 -12.24
CA THR A 43 1.30 3.47 -11.65
C THR A 43 0.44 4.74 -11.66
N GLY A 44 0.54 5.56 -10.61
CA GLY A 44 -0.10 6.88 -10.52
C GLY A 44 -1.50 6.88 -9.88
N ILE A 45 -2.34 7.85 -10.29
CA ILE A 45 -3.71 8.09 -9.77
C ILE A 45 -4.63 6.88 -9.93
N LEU A 46 -4.37 6.01 -10.91
CA LEU A 46 -5.12 4.78 -11.11
C LEU A 46 -4.98 3.80 -9.92
N THR A 47 -3.96 3.94 -9.08
CA THR A 47 -3.85 3.11 -7.86
C THR A 47 -4.93 3.44 -6.82
N LEU A 48 -5.48 4.66 -6.83
CA LEU A 48 -6.55 5.06 -5.92
C LEU A 48 -7.87 4.37 -6.28
N THR A 49 -8.13 4.04 -7.54
CA THR A 49 -9.36 3.34 -7.94
C THR A 49 -9.39 1.90 -7.44
N MET A 50 -8.23 1.25 -7.26
CA MET A 50 -8.14 -0.08 -6.62
C MET A 50 -8.51 -0.07 -5.13
N LEU A 51 -8.54 1.09 -4.48
CA LEU A 51 -9.10 1.22 -3.13
C LEU A 51 -10.59 0.83 -3.11
N GLY A 52 -11.29 0.91 -4.25
CA GLY A 52 -12.66 0.42 -4.42
C GLY A 52 -12.84 -1.04 -4.04
N ILE A 53 -11.87 -1.91 -4.33
CA ILE A 53 -11.92 -3.34 -3.96
C ILE A 53 -11.97 -3.52 -2.43
N VAL A 54 -11.41 -2.58 -1.68
CA VAL A 54 -11.40 -2.60 -0.21
C VAL A 54 -12.59 -1.85 0.38
N LEU A 55 -13.12 -0.83 -0.30
CA LEU A 55 -14.19 0.04 0.18
C LEU A 55 -15.60 -0.42 -0.20
N GLU A 56 -15.75 -1.12 -1.33
CA GLU A 56 -17.02 -1.70 -1.80
C GLU A 56 -17.66 -2.64 -0.76
N PRO A 57 -16.89 -3.52 -0.07
CA PRO A 57 -17.42 -4.31 1.05
C PRO A 57 -17.83 -3.48 2.28
N LEU A 58 -17.29 -2.27 2.43
CA LEU A 58 -17.57 -1.37 3.55
C LEU A 58 -18.78 -0.44 3.27
N GLN A 59 -19.42 -0.55 2.10
CA GLN A 59 -20.54 0.29 1.66
C GLN A 59 -20.24 1.80 1.64
N LEU A 60 -18.96 2.17 1.61
CA LEU A 60 -18.55 3.57 1.58
C LEU A 60 -18.54 4.07 0.14
N PRO A 61 -19.12 5.27 -0.14
CA PRO A 61 -19.10 5.83 -1.49
C PRO A 61 -17.66 6.12 -1.90
N LEU A 62 -17.17 5.32 -2.86
CA LEU A 62 -15.82 5.41 -3.39
C LEU A 62 -15.47 6.83 -3.83
N GLU A 63 -16.42 7.55 -4.44
CA GLU A 63 -16.20 8.94 -4.86
C GLU A 63 -15.82 9.88 -3.71
N ALA A 64 -16.52 9.82 -2.57
CA ALA A 64 -16.27 10.73 -1.47
C ALA A 64 -14.91 10.47 -0.81
N VAL A 65 -14.54 9.18 -0.73
CA VAL A 65 -13.23 8.75 -0.23
C VAL A 65 -12.11 9.14 -1.19
N LEU A 66 -12.32 8.98 -2.51
CA LEU A 66 -11.37 9.39 -3.54
C LEU A 66 -11.12 10.90 -3.53
N VAL A 67 -12.17 11.72 -3.43
CA VAL A 67 -12.02 13.19 -3.36
C VAL A 67 -11.22 13.61 -2.14
N LEU A 68 -11.45 12.97 -0.99
CA LEU A 68 -10.67 13.21 0.23
C LEU A 68 -9.21 12.77 0.07
N PHE A 69 -8.96 11.60 -0.53
CA PHE A 69 -7.60 11.13 -0.77
C PHE A 69 -6.84 11.99 -1.77
N VAL A 70 -7.50 12.46 -2.83
CA VAL A 70 -6.89 13.39 -3.79
C VAL A 70 -6.55 14.72 -3.11
N ALA A 71 -7.36 15.18 -2.15
CA ALA A 71 -7.06 16.37 -1.37
C ALA A 71 -5.85 16.18 -0.43
N ILE A 72 -5.65 14.97 0.13
CA ILE A 72 -4.53 14.67 1.04
C ILE A 72 -3.27 14.15 0.33
N ASP A 73 -3.39 13.74 -0.93
CA ASP A 73 -2.31 13.18 -1.74
C ASP A 73 -1.05 14.05 -1.78
N PRO A 74 -1.12 15.40 -1.90
CA PRO A 74 0.09 16.24 -1.89
C PRO A 74 0.92 16.13 -0.60
N ILE A 75 0.28 15.79 0.52
CA ILE A 75 0.94 15.61 1.82
C ILE A 75 1.49 14.18 1.93
N MET A 76 0.75 13.19 1.43
CA MET A 76 1.09 11.77 1.58
C MET A 76 2.03 11.23 0.51
N ASP A 77 2.06 11.83 -0.67
CA ASP A 77 2.90 11.41 -1.81
C ASP A 77 4.42 11.50 -1.53
N PRO A 78 4.94 12.54 -0.85
CA PRO A 78 6.34 12.58 -0.42
C PRO A 78 6.69 11.42 0.53
N PHE A 79 5.81 11.07 1.48
CA PHE A 79 6.06 9.93 2.38
C PHE A 79 6.04 8.59 1.62
N ARG A 80 5.12 8.47 0.65
CA ARG A 80 5.04 7.28 -0.22
C ARG A 80 6.34 7.11 -1.02
N THR A 81 6.81 8.18 -1.67
CA THR A 81 8.04 8.13 -2.47
C THR A 81 9.26 7.83 -1.60
N LEU A 82 9.38 8.44 -0.42
CA LEU A 82 10.45 8.13 0.53
C LEU A 82 10.46 6.65 0.96
N GLY A 83 9.29 6.09 1.30
CA GLY A 83 9.17 4.70 1.70
C GLY A 83 9.56 3.72 0.58
N ILE A 84 9.13 4.01 -0.65
CA ILE A 84 9.47 3.20 -1.83
C ILE A 84 10.99 3.25 -2.10
N VAL A 85 11.58 4.44 -2.10
CA VAL A 85 13.02 4.62 -2.36
C VAL A 85 13.86 3.95 -1.27
N HIS A 86 13.51 4.15 0.01
CA HIS A 86 14.26 3.55 1.11
C HIS A 86 14.22 2.01 1.07
N THR A 87 13.05 1.44 0.79
CA THR A 87 12.90 -0.01 0.63
C THR A 87 13.71 -0.55 -0.55
N GLY A 88 13.75 0.19 -1.67
CA GLY A 88 14.57 -0.18 -2.84
C GLY A 88 16.07 -0.16 -2.56
N ILE A 89 16.55 0.85 -1.83
CA ILE A 89 17.96 0.95 -1.42
C ILE A 89 18.31 -0.20 -0.46
N ALA A 90 17.48 -0.45 0.56
CA ALA A 90 17.70 -1.52 1.53
C ALA A 90 17.70 -2.92 0.87
N ALA A 91 16.80 -3.17 -0.09
CA ALA A 91 16.80 -4.42 -0.83
C ALA A 91 18.08 -4.59 -1.67
N THR A 92 18.51 -3.52 -2.35
CA THR A 92 19.72 -3.55 -3.18
C THR A 92 20.99 -3.75 -2.35
N SER A 93 21.10 -3.14 -1.17
CA SER A 93 22.26 -3.33 -0.29
C SER A 93 22.37 -4.76 0.23
N VAL A 94 21.24 -5.38 0.63
CA VAL A 94 21.21 -6.78 1.07
C VAL A 94 21.57 -7.74 -0.08
N ILE A 95 21.06 -7.49 -1.29
CA ILE A 95 21.40 -8.31 -2.46
C ILE A 95 22.88 -8.16 -2.84
N ALA A 96 23.44 -6.95 -2.76
CA ALA A 96 24.85 -6.72 -3.02
C ALA A 96 25.76 -7.49 -2.05
N GLU A 97 25.43 -7.49 -0.76
CA GLU A 97 26.17 -8.26 0.26
C GLU A 97 26.08 -9.78 0.03
N LEU A 98 24.90 -10.28 -0.34
CA LEU A 98 24.69 -11.69 -0.73
C LEU A 98 25.47 -12.07 -2.00
N ASN A 99 25.59 -11.15 -2.96
CA ASN A 99 26.32 -11.39 -4.21
C ASN A 99 27.83 -11.48 -3.95
N VAL A 100 28.41 -10.57 -3.15
CA VAL A 100 29.83 -10.60 -2.76
C VAL A 100 30.16 -11.90 -2.01
N THR A 101 29.29 -12.36 -1.13
CA THR A 101 29.46 -13.62 -0.38
C THR A 101 29.41 -14.85 -1.29
N LYS A 102 28.59 -14.83 -2.34
CA LYS A 102 28.54 -15.93 -3.33
C LYS A 102 29.81 -16.00 -4.16
N ILE A 103 30.32 -14.87 -4.65
CA ILE A 103 31.51 -14.85 -5.51
C ILE A 103 32.74 -15.34 -4.74
N SER A 104 32.86 -15.00 -3.45
CA SER A 104 33.91 -15.51 -2.55
C SER A 104 33.88 -17.04 -2.33
N LYS A 105 32.74 -17.71 -2.52
CA LYS A 105 32.59 -19.17 -2.37
C LYS A 105 32.85 -19.95 -3.66
N PHE A 106 32.84 -19.29 -4.82
CA PHE A 106 33.20 -19.92 -6.10
C PHE A 106 34.70 -19.80 -6.42
N ASP A 107 35.43 -18.98 -5.66
CA ASP A 107 36.90 -18.82 -5.75
C ASP A 107 37.67 -19.76 -4.78
N GLN A 108 36.99 -20.70 -4.14
CA GLN A 108 37.56 -21.85 -3.41
C GLN A 108 37.09 -23.16 -4.05
#